data_AF-A0A965YPH8-F1
#
_entry.id   AF-A0A965YPH8-F1
#
_cell.length_a   1.000
_cell.length_b   1.000
_cell.length_c   1.000
_cell.angle_alpha   90.00
_cell.angle_beta   90.00
_cell.angle_gamma   90.00
#
_symmetry.space_group_name_H-M   'P 1'
#
loop_
_entity.id
_entity.type
_entity.pdbx_description
1 polymer ?
#
loop_
_entity_poly.entity_id
_entity_poly.type
_entity_poly.pdbx_seq_one_letter_code
_entity_poly.pdbx_strand_id
1 'polypeptide(L)'
;MLTQSQIDAIADAVLQSMKNDTPVSAPQTIETAVKPVLSEKKPPKSKCHESRGDRPVQALEGVGDITSKEVRAVPLLDHIEDSEGLERMMARTPARIGVGNCGPRLKTRTMLTLRADHAAARDAVFMDVSQGLLDRMGLFTLETRCTDKTQFLTRPDLGRVFSPETMDELRSKCLHDVDVQIYASDGLSSTAIEANLENILPVIMEGLQAKGLKVGTPFFVKNGRVAAMDQVSEALNAAVTCVLIGERPGLATAESMSAYIAYKATVGMPEARRTVVSNIHARGIPAVEAGAYIVDVIQKILDAKASGVELKK
;
A
#
# COMPACT_ATOMS: atom_id res chain seq x y z
N MET A 1 37.75 -24.90 -15.96
CA MET A 1 36.82 -24.26 -16.93
C MET A 1 36.49 -25.30 -17.98
N LEU A 2 35.22 -25.44 -18.37
CA LEU A 2 34.79 -26.39 -19.40
C LEU A 2 35.38 -25.97 -20.76
N THR A 3 35.77 -26.93 -21.59
CA THR A 3 36.28 -26.65 -22.93
C THR A 3 35.13 -26.28 -23.87
N GLN A 4 35.43 -25.55 -24.94
CA GLN A 4 34.40 -25.11 -25.90
C GLN A 4 33.59 -26.30 -26.46
N SER A 5 34.25 -27.43 -26.73
CA SER A 5 33.56 -28.64 -27.22
C SER A 5 32.61 -29.26 -26.20
N GLN A 6 32.86 -29.07 -24.89
CA GLN A 6 31.96 -29.54 -23.82
C GLN A 6 30.74 -28.63 -23.70
N ILE A 7 30.91 -27.33 -23.96
CA ILE A 7 29.80 -26.36 -23.96
C ILE A 7 28.88 -26.63 -25.15
N ASP A 8 29.45 -26.88 -26.33
CA ASP A 8 28.68 -27.14 -27.55
C ASP A 8 27.89 -28.46 -27.46
N ALA A 9 28.48 -29.52 -26.89
CA ALA A 9 27.80 -30.80 -26.67
C ALA A 9 26.62 -30.70 -25.68
N ILE A 10 26.73 -29.84 -24.67
CA ILE A 10 25.64 -29.58 -23.71
C ILE A 10 24.52 -28.78 -24.40
N ALA A 11 24.87 -27.79 -25.22
CA ALA A 11 23.89 -26.98 -25.95
C ALA A 11 23.07 -27.84 -26.93
N ASP A 12 23.72 -28.74 -27.67
CA ASP A 12 23.05 -29.63 -28.62
C ASP A 12 22.13 -30.65 -27.92
N ALA A 13 22.54 -31.18 -26.77
CA ALA A 13 21.71 -32.09 -25.98
C ALA A 13 20.45 -31.40 -25.44
N VAL A 14 20.57 -30.14 -25.00
CA VAL A 14 19.42 -29.34 -24.55
C VAL A 14 18.49 -29.04 -25.73
N LEU A 15 19.04 -28.65 -26.89
CA LEU A 15 18.24 -28.38 -28.09
C LEU A 15 17.50 -29.61 -28.62
N GLN A 16 18.08 -30.81 -28.49
CA GLN A 16 17.39 -32.06 -28.83
C GLN A 16 16.28 -32.40 -27.83
N SER A 17 16.49 -32.15 -26.53
CA SER A 17 15.48 -32.37 -25.50
C SER A 17 14.26 -31.46 -25.63
N MET A 18 14.43 -30.25 -26.19
CA MET A 18 13.33 -29.31 -26.46
C MET A 18 12.53 -29.64 -27.72
N LYS A 19 13.04 -30.51 -28.61
CA LYS A 19 12.34 -30.90 -29.85
C LYS A 19 11.45 -32.14 -29.70
N ASN A 20 11.66 -32.95 -28.67
CA ASN A 20 10.84 -34.13 -28.39
C ASN A 20 10.18 -33.96 -27.01
N ASP A 21 8.90 -33.53 -26.99
CA ASP A 21 8.10 -33.37 -25.76
C ASP A 21 7.83 -34.73 -25.09
N THR A 22 8.81 -35.25 -24.35
CA THR A 22 8.61 -36.36 -23.39
C THR A 22 9.70 -36.32 -22.32
N PRO A 23 9.38 -36.37 -21.02
CA PRO A 23 10.37 -36.21 -19.96
C PRO A 23 11.18 -37.50 -19.77
N VAL A 24 12.50 -37.41 -19.93
CA VAL A 24 13.43 -38.52 -19.67
C VAL A 24 14.27 -38.21 -18.43
N SER A 25 14.31 -39.17 -17.49
CA SER A 25 15.12 -39.13 -16.27
C SER A 25 16.62 -39.05 -16.57
N ALA A 26 17.35 -38.23 -15.81
CA ALA A 26 18.78 -37.98 -16.00
C ALA A 26 19.66 -39.25 -15.97
N PRO A 27 20.65 -39.42 -16.87
CA PRO A 27 21.57 -40.55 -16.84
C PRO A 27 22.65 -40.43 -15.75
N GLN A 28 23.04 -41.58 -15.19
CA GLN A 28 23.92 -41.81 -14.03
C GLN A 28 25.42 -41.43 -14.21
N THR A 29 25.79 -40.55 -15.14
CA THR A 29 27.22 -40.34 -15.51
C THR A 29 27.88 -39.13 -14.83
N ILE A 30 27.19 -38.43 -13.92
CA ILE A 30 27.73 -37.21 -13.28
C ILE A 30 28.54 -37.51 -12.00
N GLU A 31 28.48 -38.73 -11.46
CA GLU A 31 29.10 -39.06 -10.18
C GLU A 31 30.63 -39.21 -10.19
N THR A 32 31.30 -39.28 -11.35
CA THR A 32 32.71 -39.71 -11.41
C THR A 32 33.73 -38.64 -11.78
N ALA A 33 33.34 -37.37 -12.02
CA ALA A 33 34.27 -36.36 -12.55
C ALA A 33 34.69 -35.23 -11.58
N VAL A 34 34.28 -35.23 -10.31
CA VAL A 34 34.69 -34.18 -9.36
C VAL A 34 35.10 -34.74 -8.00
N LYS A 35 36.29 -35.36 -7.93
CA LYS A 35 37.35 -35.22 -6.90
C LYS A 35 38.37 -36.37 -7.07
N PRO A 36 39.69 -36.08 -7.02
CA PRO A 36 40.31 -35.65 -5.75
C PRO A 36 41.42 -34.61 -5.91
N VAL A 37 41.22 -33.43 -5.31
CA VAL A 37 42.33 -32.65 -4.74
C VAL A 37 41.86 -32.20 -3.37
N LEU A 38 41.96 -33.09 -2.39
CA LEU A 38 41.88 -32.79 -0.97
C LEU A 38 42.54 -33.96 -0.24
N SER A 39 43.86 -33.85 -0.03
CA SER A 39 44.53 -34.54 1.06
C SER A 39 45.03 -33.49 2.05
N GLU A 40 44.53 -33.63 3.28
CA GLU A 40 45.13 -33.25 4.55
C GLU A 40 45.36 -31.76 4.87
N LYS A 41 44.35 -31.16 5.53
CA LYS A 41 44.52 -30.57 6.87
C LYS A 41 43.15 -30.46 7.56
N LYS A 42 43.00 -31.12 8.71
CA LYS A 42 41.80 -31.09 9.57
C LYS A 42 41.62 -29.68 10.17
N PRO A 43 40.45 -29.02 10.02
CA PRO A 43 40.05 -27.94 10.90
C PRO A 43 39.22 -28.48 12.08
N PRO A 44 39.18 -27.76 13.21
CA PRO A 44 38.59 -28.26 14.46
C PRO A 44 37.06 -28.27 14.39
N LYS A 45 36.45 -29.21 15.14
CA LYS A 45 35.00 -29.32 15.31
C LYS A 45 34.45 -28.04 15.96
N SER A 46 33.79 -27.20 15.18
CA SER A 46 32.94 -26.12 15.70
C SER A 46 31.59 -26.71 16.09
N LYS A 47 31.26 -26.65 17.38
CA LYS A 47 29.91 -26.92 17.88
C LYS A 47 28.93 -25.96 17.20
N CYS A 48 27.83 -26.49 16.65
CA CYS A 48 26.66 -25.68 16.34
C CYS A 48 26.19 -25.02 17.62
N HIS A 49 26.31 -23.70 17.69
CA HIS A 49 25.60 -22.92 18.69
C HIS A 49 24.17 -22.71 18.20
N GLU A 50 23.24 -22.99 19.11
CA GLU A 50 21.81 -22.79 19.04
C GLU A 50 21.40 -21.40 18.53
N SER A 51 20.15 -21.34 18.07
CA SER A 51 19.37 -20.15 17.72
C SER A 51 19.80 -18.90 18.48
N ARG A 52 20.45 -17.97 17.77
CA ARG A 52 20.52 -16.59 18.25
C ARG A 52 19.15 -15.96 18.02
N GLY A 53 18.33 -16.01 19.07
CA GLY A 53 17.14 -15.16 19.17
C GLY A 53 17.47 -13.69 18.96
N ASP A 54 16.44 -12.92 18.64
CA ASP A 54 16.40 -11.46 18.59
C ASP A 54 17.38 -10.85 19.58
N ARG A 55 18.53 -10.39 19.06
CA ARG A 55 19.38 -9.48 19.81
C ARG A 55 19.01 -8.09 19.35
N PRO A 56 18.57 -7.19 20.24
CA PRO A 56 18.39 -5.80 19.87
C PRO A 56 19.72 -5.29 19.34
N VAL A 57 19.69 -4.69 18.16
CA VAL A 57 20.83 -3.97 17.60
C VAL A 57 21.17 -2.88 18.63
N GLN A 58 22.28 -3.04 19.35
CA GLN A 58 22.77 -1.97 20.24
C GLN A 58 22.97 -0.73 19.37
N ALA A 59 22.24 0.34 19.66
CA ALA A 59 22.44 1.62 19.01
C ALA A 59 23.92 2.00 19.20
N LEU A 60 24.63 2.19 18.10
CA LEU A 60 26.00 2.72 18.13
C LEU A 60 25.93 4.11 18.78
N GLU A 61 26.47 4.24 19.99
CA GLU A 61 26.52 5.52 20.70
C GLU A 61 27.15 6.59 19.79
N GLY A 62 26.38 7.65 19.50
CA GLY A 62 26.80 8.78 18.67
C GLY A 62 26.34 8.75 17.20
N VAL A 63 25.70 7.67 16.71
CA VAL A 63 25.12 7.65 15.35
C VAL A 63 23.63 7.99 15.44
N GLY A 64 23.28 9.24 15.16
CA GLY A 64 21.89 9.70 15.12
C GLY A 64 21.05 8.96 14.07
N ASP A 65 19.76 8.78 14.35
CA ASP A 65 18.83 8.16 13.41
C ASP A 65 18.75 8.97 12.11
N ILE A 66 19.15 8.33 11.00
CA ILE A 66 19.18 8.96 9.68
C ILE A 66 17.80 9.37 9.18
N THR A 67 16.73 8.81 9.75
CA THR A 67 15.34 9.08 9.39
C THR A 67 14.69 10.17 10.26
N SER A 68 15.38 10.62 11.31
CA SER A 68 14.87 11.65 12.23
C SER A 68 14.63 13.00 11.57
N LYS A 69 13.69 13.78 12.14
CA LYS A 69 13.32 15.10 11.60
C LYS A 69 14.49 16.07 11.68
N GLU A 70 15.27 15.99 12.75
CA GLU A 70 16.42 16.82 13.02
C GLU A 70 17.51 16.59 11.97
N VAL A 71 17.80 15.31 11.66
CA VAL A 71 18.76 14.96 10.60
C VAL A 71 18.25 15.42 9.23
N ARG A 72 16.95 15.35 8.95
CA ARG A 72 16.40 15.77 7.66
C ARG A 72 16.37 17.29 7.47
N ALA A 73 16.31 18.06 8.56
CA ALA A 73 16.29 19.52 8.53
C ALA A 73 17.65 20.14 8.19
N VAL A 74 18.75 19.41 8.37
CA VAL A 74 20.11 19.93 8.12
C VAL A 74 20.37 20.08 6.60
N PRO A 75 20.64 21.30 6.10
CA PRO A 75 21.05 21.48 4.70
C PRO A 75 22.42 20.84 4.45
N LEU A 76 22.59 20.26 3.27
CA LEU A 76 23.78 19.53 2.84
C LEU A 76 24.49 20.19 1.65
N LEU A 77 24.17 21.44 1.32
CA LEU A 77 24.88 22.20 0.28
C LEU A 77 26.29 22.60 0.75
N ASP A 78 27.29 22.53 -0.13
CA ASP A 78 28.68 22.85 0.23
C ASP A 78 28.93 24.36 0.37
N HIS A 79 28.24 25.15 -0.46
CA HIS A 79 28.30 26.61 -0.43
C HIS A 79 26.87 27.14 -0.37
N ILE A 80 26.53 27.77 0.74
CA ILE A 80 25.20 28.33 0.99
C ILE A 80 25.35 29.85 1.05
N GLU A 81 24.74 30.55 0.10
CA GLU A 81 24.79 32.03 0.05
C GLU A 81 23.85 32.67 1.09
N ASP A 82 22.63 32.15 1.22
CA ASP A 82 21.63 32.58 2.20
C ASP A 82 21.12 31.37 3.00
N SER A 83 21.73 31.13 4.17
CA SER A 83 21.37 30.00 5.03
C SER A 83 19.95 30.14 5.59
N GLU A 84 19.58 31.36 6.00
CA GLU A 84 18.27 31.61 6.60
C GLU A 84 17.16 31.44 5.54
N GLY A 85 17.38 31.92 4.33
CA GLY A 85 16.49 31.70 3.19
C GLY A 85 16.30 30.23 2.86
N LEU A 86 17.39 29.48 2.81
CA LEU A 86 17.34 28.04 2.53
C LEU A 86 16.56 27.27 3.61
N GLU A 87 16.81 27.56 4.88
CA GLU A 87 16.09 26.94 6.00
C GLU A 87 14.59 27.24 5.94
N ARG A 88 14.22 28.50 5.67
CA ARG A 88 12.81 28.89 5.46
C ARG A 88 12.18 28.15 4.28
N MET A 89 12.91 27.95 3.19
CA MET A 89 12.42 27.17 2.05
C MET A 89 12.23 25.70 2.41
N MET A 90 13.21 25.09 3.08
CA MET A 90 13.16 23.69 3.52
C MET A 90 11.98 23.44 4.46
N ALA A 91 11.70 24.37 5.38
CA ALA A 91 10.57 24.26 6.29
C ALA A 91 9.20 24.32 5.59
N ARG A 92 9.11 24.95 4.40
CA ARG A 92 7.85 25.12 3.65
C ARG A 92 7.46 23.94 2.79
N THR A 93 8.33 22.96 2.58
CA THR A 93 8.05 21.85 1.67
C THR A 93 8.45 20.49 2.25
N PRO A 94 7.64 19.43 2.04
CA PRO A 94 8.07 18.07 2.31
C PRO A 94 9.14 17.56 1.33
N ALA A 95 9.36 18.26 0.20
CA ALA A 95 10.32 17.86 -0.81
C ALA A 95 11.76 17.96 -0.29
N ARG A 96 12.60 17.03 -0.73
CA ARG A 96 14.01 16.94 -0.32
C ARG A 96 14.87 17.97 -1.06
N ILE A 97 14.73 19.24 -0.71
CA ILE A 97 15.58 20.33 -1.20
C ILE A 97 16.76 20.58 -0.25
N GLY A 98 17.76 21.34 -0.69
CA GLY A 98 18.95 21.64 0.13
C GLY A 98 19.90 20.45 0.32
N VAL A 99 19.73 19.35 -0.43
CA VAL A 99 20.49 18.09 -0.25
C VAL A 99 21.88 18.08 -0.91
N GLY A 100 22.20 19.10 -1.71
CA GLY A 100 23.45 19.21 -2.47
C GLY A 100 23.71 18.03 -3.42
N ASN A 101 24.96 17.91 -3.85
CA ASN A 101 25.42 16.91 -4.80
C ASN A 101 26.91 16.56 -4.58
N CYS A 102 27.33 15.44 -5.14
CA CYS A 102 28.74 15.07 -5.34
C CYS A 102 28.93 14.81 -6.84
N GLY A 103 29.49 15.78 -7.56
CA GLY A 103 29.43 15.80 -9.03
C GLY A 103 27.97 15.77 -9.52
N PRO A 104 27.58 14.89 -10.45
CA PRO A 104 26.19 14.76 -10.90
C PRO A 104 25.33 13.83 -10.00
N ARG A 105 25.83 13.40 -8.84
CA ARG A 105 25.18 12.37 -8.00
C ARG A 105 24.71 12.92 -6.65
N LEU A 106 23.80 12.20 -6.01
CA LEU A 106 23.35 12.50 -4.65
C LEU A 106 24.50 12.32 -3.65
N LYS A 107 24.49 13.13 -2.59
CA LYS A 107 25.36 12.90 -1.43
C LYS A 107 25.00 11.59 -0.72
N THR A 108 25.98 10.95 -0.09
CA THR A 108 25.84 9.64 0.58
C THR A 108 24.71 9.65 1.61
N ARG A 109 24.61 10.70 2.44
CA ARG A 109 23.52 10.85 3.43
C ARG A 109 22.14 10.88 2.77
N THR A 110 21.97 11.66 1.70
CA THR A 110 20.72 11.71 0.94
C THR A 110 20.37 10.36 0.33
N MET A 111 21.37 9.62 -0.18
CA MET A 111 21.17 8.28 -0.70
C MET A 111 20.73 7.28 0.39
N LEU A 112 21.37 7.31 1.56
CA LEU A 112 21.03 6.43 2.69
C LEU A 112 19.63 6.71 3.24
N THR A 113 19.29 7.99 3.47
CA THR A 113 17.94 8.37 3.90
C THR A 113 16.87 8.03 2.87
N LEU A 114 17.19 8.05 1.57
CA LEU A 114 16.24 7.61 0.54
C LEU A 114 16.04 6.10 0.57
N ARG A 115 17.09 5.32 0.85
CA ARG A 115 17.00 3.87 1.00
C ARG A 115 16.23 3.45 2.25
N ALA A 116 16.43 4.15 3.37
CA ALA A 116 15.69 3.91 4.60
C ALA A 116 14.19 4.15 4.41
N ASP A 117 13.81 5.31 3.87
CA ASP A 117 12.40 5.64 3.59
C ASP A 117 11.78 4.67 2.58
N HIS A 118 12.56 4.23 1.59
CA HIS A 118 12.07 3.25 0.62
C HIS A 118 11.82 1.88 1.26
N ALA A 119 12.64 1.46 2.22
CA ALA A 119 12.39 0.23 2.98
C ALA A 119 11.08 0.35 3.78
N ALA A 120 10.90 1.44 4.53
CA ALA A 120 9.67 1.70 5.28
C ALA A 120 8.42 1.74 4.38
N ALA A 121 8.52 2.41 3.22
CA ALA A 121 7.42 2.46 2.25
C ALA A 121 7.08 1.08 1.67
N ARG A 122 8.05 0.17 1.51
CA ARG A 122 7.81 -1.21 1.09
C ARG A 122 7.11 -2.02 2.16
N ASP A 123 7.55 -1.89 3.41
CA ASP A 123 6.97 -2.63 4.54
C ASP A 123 5.49 -2.25 4.72
N ALA A 124 5.17 -0.95 4.61
CA ALA A 124 3.80 -0.44 4.71
C ALA A 124 2.83 -1.03 3.67
N VAL A 125 3.32 -1.52 2.52
CA VAL A 125 2.48 -2.19 1.51
C VAL A 125 2.01 -3.57 1.98
N PHE A 126 2.80 -4.26 2.81
CA PHE A 126 2.53 -5.63 3.25
C PHE A 126 1.91 -5.72 4.65
N MET A 127 1.77 -4.60 5.35
CA MET A 127 1.06 -4.55 6.63
C MET A 127 -0.45 -4.70 6.42
N ASP A 128 -1.11 -5.35 7.37
CA ASP A 128 -2.57 -5.42 7.49
C ASP A 128 -3.07 -4.42 8.53
N VAL A 129 -4.35 -4.03 8.44
CA VAL A 129 -5.02 -3.21 9.46
C VAL A 129 -5.24 -4.08 10.70
N SER A 130 -4.94 -3.52 11.88
CA SER A 130 -5.12 -4.23 13.14
C SER A 130 -6.58 -4.55 13.44
N GLN A 131 -6.86 -5.81 13.80
CA GLN A 131 -8.20 -6.24 14.16
C GLN A 131 -8.76 -5.45 15.36
N GLY A 132 -7.89 -5.08 16.31
CA GLY A 132 -8.30 -4.28 17.46
C GLY A 132 -8.84 -2.89 17.09
N LEU A 133 -8.38 -2.28 15.99
CA LEU A 133 -8.96 -1.04 15.46
C LEU A 133 -10.38 -1.29 14.94
N LEU A 134 -10.55 -2.32 14.12
CA LEU A 134 -11.85 -2.66 13.52
C LEU A 134 -12.89 -3.00 14.60
N ASP A 135 -12.49 -3.76 15.62
CA ASP A 135 -13.36 -4.12 16.74
C ASP A 135 -13.78 -2.89 17.57
N ARG A 136 -12.85 -1.98 17.88
CA ARG A 136 -13.16 -0.72 18.60
C ARG A 136 -14.16 0.14 17.83
N MET A 137 -14.07 0.14 16.50
CA MET A 137 -14.96 0.90 15.63
C MET A 137 -16.25 0.15 15.27
N GLY A 138 -16.39 -1.11 15.69
CA GLY A 138 -17.56 -1.95 15.37
C GLY A 138 -17.67 -2.32 13.88
N LEU A 139 -16.54 -2.34 13.16
CA LEU A 139 -16.52 -2.64 11.73
C LEU A 139 -16.28 -4.13 11.51
N PHE A 140 -17.28 -4.82 10.96
CA PHE A 140 -17.07 -6.19 10.48
C PHE A 140 -16.29 -6.18 9.17
N THR A 141 -15.51 -7.23 8.95
CA THR A 141 -14.64 -7.38 7.78
C THR A 141 -15.29 -8.24 6.71
N LEU A 142 -15.25 -7.76 5.48
CA LEU A 142 -15.51 -8.51 4.27
C LEU A 142 -14.22 -8.59 3.44
N GLU A 143 -14.07 -9.63 2.63
CA GLU A 143 -12.90 -9.81 1.76
C GLU A 143 -13.34 -9.80 0.30
N THR A 144 -12.52 -9.20 -0.57
CA THR A 144 -12.71 -9.37 -2.03
C THR A 144 -12.31 -10.78 -2.46
N ARG A 145 -12.35 -11.08 -3.76
CA ARG A 145 -11.85 -12.36 -4.28
C ARG A 145 -10.33 -12.54 -4.14
N CYS A 146 -9.61 -11.55 -3.59
CA CYS A 146 -8.18 -11.66 -3.31
C CYS A 146 -7.91 -12.46 -2.03
N THR A 147 -7.20 -13.58 -2.16
CA THR A 147 -6.85 -14.48 -1.05
C THR A 147 -5.71 -13.97 -0.18
N ASP A 148 -4.81 -13.17 -0.76
CA ASP A 148 -3.63 -12.67 -0.08
C ASP A 148 -3.12 -11.36 -0.71
N LYS A 149 -2.20 -10.69 -0.01
CA LYS A 149 -1.66 -9.39 -0.43
C LYS A 149 -0.87 -9.47 -1.74
N THR A 150 -0.20 -10.59 -2.03
CA THR A 150 0.54 -10.77 -3.29
C THR A 150 -0.41 -10.83 -4.47
N GLN A 151 -1.50 -11.60 -4.34
CA GLN A 151 -2.56 -11.64 -5.33
C GLN A 151 -3.22 -10.27 -5.48
N PHE A 152 -3.51 -9.56 -4.39
CA PHE A 152 -4.08 -8.21 -4.45
C PHE A 152 -3.22 -7.21 -5.24
N LEU A 153 -1.88 -7.29 -5.11
CA LEU A 153 -0.96 -6.42 -5.84
C LEU A 153 -0.87 -6.76 -7.34
N THR A 154 -0.98 -8.03 -7.69
CA THR A 154 -0.78 -8.52 -9.07
C THR A 154 -2.08 -8.67 -9.87
N ARG A 155 -3.22 -8.80 -9.18
CA ARG A 155 -4.55 -9.06 -9.77
C ARG A 155 -5.56 -7.98 -9.33
N PRO A 156 -5.46 -6.77 -9.91
CA PRO A 156 -6.38 -5.69 -9.60
C PRO A 156 -7.83 -6.01 -10.00
N ASP A 157 -8.04 -6.94 -10.91
CA ASP A 157 -9.37 -7.42 -11.32
C ASP A 157 -10.09 -8.13 -10.16
N LEU A 158 -9.39 -8.98 -9.39
CA LEU A 158 -9.97 -9.71 -8.26
C LEU A 158 -10.29 -8.79 -7.08
N GLY A 159 -9.48 -7.76 -6.85
CA GLY A 159 -9.72 -6.78 -5.78
C GLY A 159 -10.89 -5.82 -6.07
N ARG A 160 -11.50 -5.89 -7.26
CA ARG A 160 -12.70 -5.11 -7.62
C ARG A 160 -14.00 -5.90 -7.44
N VAL A 161 -13.91 -7.19 -7.11
CA VAL A 161 -15.07 -8.08 -7.08
C VAL A 161 -15.11 -8.90 -5.79
N PHE A 162 -16.31 -9.21 -5.35
CA PHE A 162 -16.58 -10.07 -4.19
C PHE A 162 -17.01 -11.47 -4.64
N SER A 163 -16.89 -12.46 -3.73
CA SER A 163 -17.50 -13.76 -3.96
C SER A 163 -19.02 -13.69 -3.71
N PRO A 164 -19.82 -14.62 -4.27
CA PRO A 164 -21.26 -14.66 -4.01
C PRO A 164 -21.59 -14.73 -2.51
N GLU A 165 -20.81 -15.50 -1.76
CA GLU A 165 -20.99 -15.69 -0.32
C GLU A 165 -20.76 -14.38 0.45
N THR A 166 -19.71 -13.63 0.10
CA THR A 166 -19.45 -12.31 0.70
C THR A 166 -20.54 -11.30 0.33
N MET A 167 -21.09 -11.37 -0.88
CA MET A 167 -22.20 -10.50 -1.28
C MET A 167 -23.48 -10.82 -0.52
N ASP A 168 -23.76 -12.08 -0.24
CA ASP A 168 -24.91 -12.47 0.56
C ASP A 168 -24.73 -12.06 2.04
N GLU A 169 -23.50 -12.18 2.56
CA GLU A 169 -23.15 -11.66 3.88
C GLU A 169 -23.36 -10.14 3.96
N LEU A 170 -22.87 -9.38 2.97
CA LEU A 170 -23.06 -7.93 2.87
C LEU A 170 -24.54 -7.56 2.91
N ARG A 171 -25.37 -8.22 2.09
CA ARG A 171 -26.82 -7.97 2.05
C ARG A 171 -27.52 -8.31 3.36
N SER A 172 -27.03 -9.32 4.10
CA SER A 172 -27.63 -9.74 5.36
C SER A 172 -27.31 -8.79 6.52
N LYS A 173 -26.11 -8.19 6.54
CA LYS A 173 -25.61 -7.36 7.63
C LYS A 173 -25.88 -5.87 7.45
N CYS A 174 -26.04 -5.42 6.22
CA CYS A 174 -26.21 -4.00 5.89
C CYS A 174 -27.66 -3.61 5.62
N LEU A 175 -27.94 -2.33 5.86
CA LEU A 175 -29.19 -1.71 5.45
C LEU A 175 -29.24 -1.56 3.93
N HIS A 176 -30.45 -1.73 3.38
CA HIS A 176 -30.75 -1.52 1.96
C HIS A 176 -31.45 -0.18 1.75
N ASP A 177 -31.44 0.28 0.50
CA ASP A 177 -32.11 1.50 0.05
C ASP A 177 -31.68 2.71 0.90
N VAL A 178 -30.36 2.91 0.99
CA VAL A 178 -29.73 3.97 1.80
C VAL A 178 -29.36 5.16 0.91
N ASP A 179 -29.39 6.37 1.49
CA ASP A 179 -28.95 7.57 0.77
C ASP A 179 -27.43 7.55 0.60
N VAL A 180 -26.71 7.11 1.63
CA VAL A 180 -25.25 7.08 1.64
C VAL A 180 -24.74 5.80 2.28
N GLN A 181 -23.91 5.05 1.56
CA GLN A 181 -23.13 3.94 2.09
C GLN A 181 -21.66 4.35 2.23
N ILE A 182 -21.09 4.17 3.42
CA ILE A 182 -19.66 4.42 3.69
C ILE A 182 -19.01 3.12 4.09
N TYR A 183 -17.82 2.84 3.56
CA TYR A 183 -16.99 1.75 4.04
C TYR A 183 -15.50 2.10 3.93
N ALA A 184 -14.67 1.40 4.68
CA ALA A 184 -13.23 1.58 4.63
C ALA A 184 -12.56 0.36 3.96
N SER A 185 -11.39 0.57 3.36
CA SER A 185 -10.57 -0.50 2.82
C SER A 185 -9.09 -0.18 3.02
N ASP A 186 -8.29 -1.20 3.34
CA ASP A 186 -6.83 -1.10 3.40
C ASP A 186 -6.24 -0.51 2.11
N GLY A 187 -6.76 -0.94 0.96
CA GLY A 187 -6.18 -0.58 -0.33
C GLY A 187 -4.70 -0.93 -0.39
N LEU A 188 -3.88 0.04 -0.82
CA LEU A 188 -2.43 -0.13 -0.93
C LEU A 188 -1.67 0.24 0.35
N SER A 189 -2.33 0.79 1.37
CA SER A 189 -1.69 1.15 2.62
C SER A 189 -2.61 1.03 3.83
N SER A 190 -2.37 -0.01 4.63
CA SER A 190 -3.06 -0.19 5.92
C SER A 190 -2.72 0.91 6.91
N THR A 191 -1.49 1.43 6.88
CA THR A 191 -1.04 2.55 7.73
C THR A 191 -1.89 3.81 7.55
N ALA A 192 -2.35 4.08 6.32
CA ALA A 192 -3.26 5.21 6.06
C ALA A 192 -4.61 5.05 6.75
N ILE A 193 -5.13 3.84 6.84
CA ILE A 193 -6.38 3.55 7.55
C ILE A 193 -6.17 3.66 9.05
N GLU A 194 -5.10 3.06 9.59
CA GLU A 194 -4.81 3.13 11.03
C GLU A 194 -4.60 4.56 11.54
N ALA A 195 -3.96 5.42 10.75
CA ALA A 195 -3.67 6.78 11.15
C ALA A 195 -4.91 7.71 11.12
N ASN A 196 -5.88 7.45 10.24
CA ASN A 196 -6.93 8.42 9.93
C ASN A 196 -8.36 7.95 10.22
N LEU A 197 -8.63 6.63 10.21
CA LEU A 197 -10.00 6.12 10.20
C LEU A 197 -10.80 6.50 11.46
N GLU A 198 -10.19 6.36 12.66
CA GLU A 198 -10.82 6.72 13.94
C GLU A 198 -11.25 8.19 14.00
N ASN A 199 -10.54 9.07 13.28
CA ASN A 199 -10.78 10.51 13.32
C ASN A 199 -11.73 11.00 12.22
N ILE A 200 -11.87 10.28 11.11
CA ILE A 200 -12.70 10.71 9.97
C ILE A 200 -14.07 10.08 9.96
N LEU A 201 -14.19 8.78 10.28
CA LEU A 201 -15.44 8.05 10.08
C LEU A 201 -16.55 8.58 10.99
N PRO A 202 -16.32 8.83 12.30
CA PRO A 202 -17.35 9.40 13.17
C PRO A 202 -17.85 10.76 12.67
N VAL A 203 -16.92 11.63 12.21
CA VAL A 203 -17.26 12.97 11.70
C VAL A 203 -18.18 12.88 10.49
N ILE A 204 -17.92 11.96 9.55
CA ILE A 204 -18.78 11.80 8.38
C ILE A 204 -20.14 11.22 8.81
N MET A 205 -20.15 10.17 9.63
CA MET A 205 -21.39 9.52 10.06
C MET A 205 -22.32 10.50 10.79
N GLU A 206 -21.80 11.23 11.78
CA GLU A 206 -22.55 12.24 12.53
C GLU A 206 -23.00 13.40 11.63
N GLY A 207 -22.12 13.88 10.74
CA GLY A 207 -22.44 14.97 9.83
C GLY A 207 -23.56 14.64 8.83
N LEU A 208 -23.59 13.41 8.30
CA LEU A 208 -24.66 12.95 7.41
C LEU A 208 -25.98 12.71 8.17
N GLN A 209 -25.91 12.13 9.37
CA GLN A 209 -27.09 11.94 10.22
C GLN A 209 -27.71 13.28 10.63
N ALA A 210 -26.89 14.29 10.95
CA ALA A 210 -27.35 15.64 11.27
C ALA A 210 -28.06 16.33 10.08
N LYS A 211 -27.73 15.96 8.84
CA LYS A 211 -28.45 16.41 7.63
C LYS A 211 -29.72 15.60 7.35
N GLY A 212 -30.05 14.61 8.18
CA GLY A 212 -31.26 13.78 8.04
C GLY A 212 -31.17 12.69 6.97
N LEU A 213 -29.96 12.36 6.51
CA LEU A 213 -29.74 11.32 5.50
C LEU A 213 -29.77 9.92 6.11
N LYS A 214 -30.33 8.95 5.40
CA LYS A 214 -30.29 7.54 5.78
C LYS A 214 -28.92 6.96 5.44
N VAL A 215 -28.06 6.86 6.45
CA VAL A 215 -26.70 6.31 6.33
C VAL A 215 -26.72 4.80 6.53
N GLY A 216 -26.05 4.05 5.65
CA GLY A 216 -25.89 2.61 5.73
C GLY A 216 -24.92 2.14 6.82
N THR A 217 -24.95 0.85 7.12
CA THR A 217 -24.05 0.22 8.11
C THR A 217 -22.60 0.31 7.62
N PRO A 218 -21.67 0.95 8.35
CA PRO A 218 -20.27 0.98 7.94
C PRO A 218 -19.60 -0.38 8.15
N PHE A 219 -18.66 -0.71 7.28
CA PHE A 219 -17.89 -1.96 7.34
C PHE A 219 -16.49 -1.78 6.76
N PHE A 220 -15.65 -2.79 6.90
CA PHE A 220 -14.30 -2.82 6.37
C PHE A 220 -14.18 -3.86 5.25
N VAL A 221 -13.48 -3.50 4.16
CA VAL A 221 -13.17 -4.41 3.05
C VAL A 221 -11.67 -4.63 2.98
N LYS A 222 -11.25 -5.87 3.22
CA LYS A 222 -9.85 -6.29 3.03
C LYS A 222 -9.57 -6.54 1.54
N ASN A 223 -8.39 -6.13 1.09
CA ASN A 223 -7.94 -6.27 -0.29
C ASN A 223 -8.88 -5.60 -1.31
N GLY A 224 -9.44 -4.44 -0.94
CA GLY A 224 -10.37 -3.68 -1.78
C GLY A 224 -9.66 -2.77 -2.78
N ARG A 225 -10.20 -2.70 -4.00
CA ARG A 225 -9.94 -1.62 -4.97
C ARG A 225 -11.13 -0.68 -5.00
N VAL A 226 -10.90 0.54 -5.50
CA VAL A 226 -11.96 1.57 -5.62
C VAL A 226 -13.21 1.03 -6.29
N ALA A 227 -13.10 0.36 -7.44
CA ALA A 227 -14.26 -0.14 -8.19
C ALA A 227 -15.04 -1.28 -7.49
N ALA A 228 -14.55 -1.83 -6.36
CA ALA A 228 -15.37 -2.69 -5.52
C ALA A 228 -16.62 -1.96 -4.98
N MET A 229 -16.56 -0.62 -4.90
CA MET A 229 -17.69 0.22 -4.49
C MET A 229 -18.91 0.05 -5.40
N ASP A 230 -18.70 -0.34 -6.66
CA ASP A 230 -19.77 -0.51 -7.64
C ASP A 230 -20.68 -1.67 -7.22
N GLN A 231 -20.10 -2.82 -6.87
CA GLN A 231 -20.85 -3.99 -6.39
C GLN A 231 -21.54 -3.72 -5.05
N VAL A 232 -20.88 -2.98 -4.16
CA VAL A 232 -21.48 -2.55 -2.88
C VAL A 232 -22.70 -1.66 -3.13
N SER A 233 -22.56 -0.68 -4.02
CA SER A 233 -23.62 0.27 -4.34
C SER A 233 -24.85 -0.42 -4.96
N GLU A 234 -24.62 -1.35 -5.89
CA GLU A 234 -25.70 -2.14 -6.51
C GLU A 234 -26.38 -3.07 -5.49
N ALA A 235 -25.60 -3.75 -4.64
CA ALA A 235 -26.14 -4.73 -3.71
C ALA A 235 -26.97 -4.13 -2.57
N LEU A 236 -26.65 -2.90 -2.17
CA LEU A 236 -27.36 -2.18 -1.10
C LEU A 236 -28.32 -1.11 -1.63
N ASN A 237 -28.42 -0.97 -2.96
CA ASN A 237 -29.16 0.09 -3.64
C ASN A 237 -28.85 1.49 -3.05
N ALA A 238 -27.57 1.79 -2.83
CA ALA A 238 -27.12 3.04 -2.25
C ALA A 238 -27.16 4.18 -3.28
N ALA A 239 -27.72 5.34 -2.92
CA ALA A 239 -27.74 6.49 -3.82
C ALA A 239 -26.34 7.10 -3.99
N VAL A 240 -25.56 7.19 -2.92
CA VAL A 240 -24.14 7.56 -2.94
C VAL A 240 -23.32 6.51 -2.19
N THR A 241 -22.22 6.05 -2.79
CA THR A 241 -21.25 5.20 -2.12
C THR A 241 -19.94 5.95 -1.94
N CYS A 242 -19.37 5.91 -0.74
CA CYS A 242 -18.08 6.51 -0.39
C CYS A 242 -17.15 5.44 0.18
N VAL A 243 -15.99 5.24 -0.44
CA VAL A 243 -14.93 4.38 0.09
C VAL A 243 -13.77 5.20 0.60
N LEU A 244 -13.42 4.99 1.88
CA LEU A 244 -12.18 5.49 2.49
C LEU A 244 -11.09 4.44 2.27
N ILE A 245 -10.08 4.75 1.46
CA ILE A 245 -9.09 3.76 1.00
C ILE A 245 -7.66 4.26 1.13
N GLY A 246 -6.79 3.38 1.62
CA GLY A 246 -5.35 3.65 1.71
C GLY A 246 -4.72 3.79 0.32
N GLU A 247 -4.02 4.90 0.11
CA GLU A 247 -3.32 5.18 -1.15
C GLU A 247 -2.03 4.36 -1.27
N ARG A 248 -1.35 4.46 -2.42
CA ARG A 248 -0.02 3.89 -2.58
C ARG A 248 0.95 4.60 -1.63
N PRO A 249 1.69 3.88 -0.76
CA PRO A 249 2.69 4.48 0.11
C PRO A 249 3.71 5.30 -0.70
N GLY A 250 3.85 6.56 -0.33
CA GLY A 250 4.88 7.45 -0.85
C GLY A 250 6.18 7.28 -0.06
N LEU A 251 7.28 7.83 -0.60
CA LEU A 251 8.55 7.86 0.13
C LEU A 251 8.47 8.73 1.40
N ALA A 252 7.61 9.77 1.37
CA ALA A 252 7.50 10.74 2.45
C ALA A 252 6.50 10.34 3.54
N THR A 253 5.46 9.57 3.19
CA THR A 253 4.44 9.12 4.12
C THR A 253 3.69 7.90 3.56
N ALA A 254 3.37 6.96 4.44
CA ALA A 254 2.45 5.85 4.19
C ALA A 254 1.04 6.14 4.74
N GLU A 255 0.82 7.31 5.34
CA GLU A 255 -0.44 7.63 6.03
C GLU A 255 -1.48 8.27 5.11
N SER A 256 -1.20 8.42 3.81
CA SER A 256 -2.10 9.10 2.86
C SER A 256 -3.31 8.24 2.54
N MET A 257 -4.50 8.74 2.86
CA MET A 257 -5.79 8.12 2.54
C MET A 257 -6.56 8.97 1.52
N SER A 258 -7.40 8.32 0.73
CA SER A 258 -8.33 8.94 -0.21
C SER A 258 -9.77 8.55 0.11
N ALA A 259 -10.71 9.43 -0.20
CA ALA A 259 -12.13 9.14 -0.29
C ALA A 259 -12.56 9.15 -1.76
N TYR A 260 -13.11 8.03 -2.26
CA TYR A 260 -13.75 7.97 -3.58
C TYR A 260 -15.26 7.90 -3.41
N ILE A 261 -15.96 8.80 -4.08
CA ILE A 261 -17.40 9.04 -3.89
C ILE A 261 -18.10 8.97 -5.25
N ALA A 262 -19.15 8.18 -5.36
CA ALA A 262 -19.90 8.04 -6.60
C ALA A 262 -21.41 7.98 -6.36
N TYR A 263 -22.16 8.67 -7.21
CA TYR A 263 -23.62 8.61 -7.26
C TYR A 263 -24.07 7.42 -8.11
N LYS A 264 -24.90 6.55 -7.52
CA LYS A 264 -25.40 5.31 -8.13
C LYS A 264 -24.28 4.56 -8.87
N ALA A 265 -23.26 4.17 -8.12
CA ALA A 265 -22.15 3.41 -8.70
C ALA A 265 -22.68 2.08 -9.25
N THR A 266 -22.23 1.72 -10.45
CA THR A 266 -22.67 0.49 -11.13
C THR A 266 -21.46 -0.19 -11.75
N VAL A 267 -21.49 -1.51 -11.85
CA VAL A 267 -20.35 -2.27 -12.38
C VAL A 267 -20.05 -1.84 -13.81
N GLY A 268 -18.79 -1.45 -14.06
CA GLY A 268 -18.36 -0.91 -15.35
C GLY A 268 -18.49 0.60 -15.48
N MET A 269 -18.87 1.31 -14.40
CA MET A 269 -18.87 2.77 -14.37
C MET A 269 -17.45 3.32 -14.66
N PRO A 270 -17.32 4.32 -15.56
CA PRO A 270 -16.04 4.98 -15.79
C PRO A 270 -15.50 5.69 -14.55
N GLU A 271 -14.18 5.60 -14.32
CA GLU A 271 -13.50 6.28 -13.20
C GLU A 271 -13.79 7.78 -13.14
N ALA A 272 -13.98 8.43 -14.30
CA ALA A 272 -14.28 9.86 -14.38
C ALA A 272 -15.60 10.27 -13.70
N ARG A 273 -16.51 9.33 -13.42
CA ARG A 273 -17.75 9.59 -12.69
C ARG A 273 -17.58 9.49 -11.18
N ARG A 274 -16.37 9.22 -10.68
CA ARG A 274 -16.04 9.22 -9.24
C ARG A 274 -15.45 10.58 -8.86
N THR A 275 -15.96 11.16 -7.79
CA THR A 275 -15.35 12.32 -7.12
C THR A 275 -14.29 11.80 -6.15
N VAL A 276 -13.11 12.42 -6.12
CA VAL A 276 -12.02 12.04 -5.21
C VAL A 276 -11.64 13.18 -4.28
N VAL A 277 -11.44 12.86 -3.00
CA VAL A 277 -10.76 13.70 -2.02
C VAL A 277 -9.51 12.94 -1.58
N SER A 278 -8.34 13.37 -2.03
CA SER A 278 -7.07 12.67 -1.79
C SER A 278 -6.21 13.38 -0.75
N ASN A 279 -5.08 12.75 -0.39
CA ASN A 279 -4.08 13.33 0.50
C ASN A 279 -4.63 13.68 1.89
N ILE A 280 -5.50 12.81 2.41
CA ILE A 280 -6.02 12.91 3.77
C ILE A 280 -4.98 12.30 4.70
N HIS A 281 -4.27 13.15 5.44
CA HIS A 281 -3.28 12.80 6.46
C HIS A 281 -2.85 14.06 7.23
N ALA A 282 -2.11 13.90 8.33
CA ALA A 282 -1.70 15.01 9.21
C ALA A 282 -0.84 16.12 8.54
N ARG A 283 -0.27 15.84 7.36
CA ARG A 283 0.55 16.81 6.56
C ARG A 283 -0.15 17.25 5.27
N GLY A 284 -1.35 16.75 5.01
CA GLY A 284 -2.20 17.09 3.88
C GLY A 284 -3.47 17.75 4.42
N ILE A 285 -4.63 17.27 4.02
CA ILE A 285 -5.90 17.66 4.65
C ILE A 285 -6.07 16.82 5.94
N PRO A 286 -6.19 17.43 7.12
CA PRO A 286 -6.42 16.68 8.36
C PRO A 286 -7.71 15.85 8.31
N ALA A 287 -7.70 14.65 8.90
CA ALA A 287 -8.81 13.70 8.85
C ALA A 287 -10.18 14.30 9.26
N VAL A 288 -10.20 15.11 10.31
CA VAL A 288 -11.43 15.77 10.81
C VAL A 288 -11.98 16.78 9.80
N GLU A 289 -11.11 17.63 9.23
CA GLU A 289 -11.49 18.61 8.21
C GLU A 289 -11.94 17.94 6.92
N ALA A 290 -11.22 16.89 6.50
CA ALA A 290 -11.60 16.08 5.35
C ALA A 290 -12.98 15.43 5.55
N GLY A 291 -13.30 14.95 6.76
CA GLY A 291 -14.61 14.41 7.09
C GLY A 291 -15.74 15.41 6.86
N ALA A 292 -15.60 16.63 7.41
CA ALA A 292 -16.57 17.70 7.21
C ALA A 292 -16.72 18.08 5.72
N TYR A 293 -15.60 18.17 4.99
CA TYR A 293 -15.62 18.45 3.56
C TYR A 293 -16.31 17.35 2.75
N ILE A 294 -16.07 16.07 3.08
CA ILE A 294 -16.71 14.91 2.43
C ILE A 294 -18.23 14.96 2.63
N VAL A 295 -18.71 15.31 3.82
CA VAL A 295 -20.15 15.48 4.10
C VAL A 295 -20.79 16.50 3.16
N ASP A 296 -20.14 17.64 2.95
CA ASP A 296 -20.64 18.67 2.03
C ASP A 296 -20.56 18.24 0.56
N VAL A 297 -19.51 17.50 0.17
CA VAL A 297 -19.40 16.92 -1.17
C VAL A 297 -20.51 15.91 -1.43
N ILE A 298 -20.80 15.02 -0.48
CA ILE A 298 -21.88 14.03 -0.58
C ILE A 298 -23.24 14.72 -0.73
N GLN A 299 -23.51 15.78 0.05
CA GLN A 299 -24.74 16.54 -0.10
C GLN A 299 -24.88 17.13 -1.50
N LYS A 300 -23.83 17.77 -2.03
CA LYS A 300 -23.83 18.32 -3.40
C LYS A 300 -24.08 17.24 -4.45
N ILE A 301 -23.50 16.06 -4.28
CA ILE A 301 -23.70 14.92 -5.18
C ILE A 301 -25.16 14.45 -5.16
N LEU A 302 -25.78 14.36 -3.98
CA LEU A 302 -27.19 13.99 -3.83
C LEU A 302 -28.11 15.03 -4.48
N ASP A 303 -27.85 16.33 -4.25
CA ASP A 303 -28.64 17.42 -4.82
C ASP A 303 -28.54 17.46 -6.35
N ALA A 304 -27.34 17.29 -6.89
CA ALA A 304 -27.06 17.30 -8.33
C ALA A 304 -27.41 15.98 -9.03
N LYS A 305 -27.56 14.88 -8.27
CA LYS A 305 -27.71 13.50 -8.78
C LYS A 305 -26.60 13.13 -9.78
N ALA A 306 -25.39 13.60 -9.51
CA ALA A 306 -24.22 13.45 -10.38
C ALA A 306 -22.93 13.47 -9.55
N SER A 307 -21.89 12.78 -10.02
CA SER A 307 -20.57 12.73 -9.38
C SER A 307 -19.44 12.77 -10.41
N GLY A 308 -18.21 12.98 -9.95
CA GLY A 308 -17.03 13.11 -10.80
C GLY A 308 -17.13 14.31 -11.73
N VAL A 309 -16.77 14.13 -13.01
CA VAL A 309 -16.79 15.20 -14.02
C VAL A 309 -18.18 15.76 -14.32
N GLU A 310 -19.24 15.02 -14.00
CA GLU A 310 -20.63 15.44 -14.21
C GLU A 310 -21.15 16.36 -13.09
N LEU A 311 -20.45 16.41 -11.95
CA LEU A 311 -20.77 17.30 -10.84
C LEU A 311 -20.38 18.73 -11.22
N LYS A 312 -21.36 19.54 -11.62
CA LYS A 312 -21.16 20.96 -11.93
C LYS A 312 -20.76 21.71 -10.66
N LYS A 313 -19.73 22.56 -10.77
CA LYS A 313 -19.28 23.46 -9.71
C LYS A 313 -20.28 24.56 -9.42
#